data_AF-A0A3Q2QE61-F1
#
_entry.id   AF-A0A3Q2QE61-F1
#
_cell.length_a   1.000
_cell.length_b   1.000
_cell.length_c   1.000
_cell.angle_alpha   90.00
_cell.angle_beta   90.00
_cell.angle_gamma   90.00
#
_symmetry.space_group_name_H-M   'P 1'
#
loop_
_entity.id
_entity.type
_entity.pdbx_description
1 polymer ?
#
loop_
_entity_poly.entity_id
_entity_poly.type
_entity_poly.pdbx_seq_one_letter_code
_entity_poly.pdbx_strand_id
1 'polypeptide(L)'
;MSLATYTEMLGPRVRPGLEEKMDFQYKDLQSCSMVIRKVTEQDEGCYQCLFYIYPLGALIGRTCLRLSGEDMLWIVSCSATGRPAPTVTLTAPQQNLSLSLYNTTRVSNSNGTVTVTTTALLSASSSTQVGCSVSVLSAAPRELLLTVPGPSHTSDHGEKLFQRLTFID
;
A
#
# COMPACT_ATOMS: atom_id res chain seq x y z
N MET A 1 -28.45 11.93 -2.90
CA MET A 1 -29.03 10.60 -2.58
C MET A 1 -28.67 10.27 -1.13
N SER A 2 -29.64 10.11 -0.22
CA SER A 2 -29.36 9.84 1.21
C SER A 2 -28.98 8.37 1.44
N LEU A 3 -27.90 8.10 2.18
CA LEU A 3 -27.45 6.74 2.52
C LEU A 3 -28.23 6.17 3.70
N ALA A 4 -28.48 7.02 4.69
CA ALA A 4 -29.27 6.69 5.85
C ALA A 4 -29.88 7.96 6.44
N THR A 5 -31.02 7.79 7.11
CA THR A 5 -31.77 8.89 7.73
C THR A 5 -32.27 8.44 9.09
N TYR A 6 -32.23 9.33 10.08
CA TYR A 6 -32.83 9.10 11.39
C TYR A 6 -33.83 10.21 11.69
N THR A 7 -35.03 9.85 12.15
CA THR A 7 -36.02 10.77 12.70
C THR A 7 -36.70 10.12 13.90
N GLU A 8 -37.19 10.91 14.87
CA GLU A 8 -37.92 10.35 16.01
C GLU A 8 -39.21 9.63 15.58
N MET A 9 -39.87 10.14 14.54
CA MET A 9 -41.16 9.64 14.06
C MET A 9 -41.04 8.30 13.32
N LEU A 10 -39.99 8.13 12.50
CA LEU A 10 -39.83 6.96 11.63
C LEU A 10 -38.69 6.03 12.05
N GLY A 11 -37.92 6.44 13.07
CA GLY A 11 -36.73 5.74 13.53
C GLY A 11 -35.57 5.78 12.53
N PRO A 12 -34.52 4.97 12.77
CA PRO A 12 -33.39 4.84 11.86
C PRO A 12 -33.78 4.07 10.60
N ARG A 13 -33.36 4.58 9.43
CA ARG A 13 -33.54 3.93 8.14
C ARG A 13 -32.23 3.97 7.35
N VAL A 14 -31.77 2.81 6.92
CA VAL A 14 -30.66 2.65 5.98
C VAL A 14 -31.26 2.42 4.58
N ARG A 15 -30.59 2.88 3.54
CA ARG A 15 -31.05 2.67 2.16
C ARG A 15 -31.11 1.17 1.82
N PRO A 16 -32.13 0.72 1.08
CA PRO A 16 -32.16 -0.62 0.51
C PRO A 16 -30.86 -1.00 -0.23
N GLY A 17 -30.33 -2.17 0.08
CA GLY A 17 -29.06 -2.71 -0.45
C GLY A 17 -27.82 -2.32 0.36
N LEU A 18 -27.96 -1.53 1.42
CA LEU A 18 -26.84 -1.14 2.31
C LEU A 18 -27.02 -1.62 3.75
N GLU A 19 -28.11 -2.31 4.08
CA GLU A 19 -28.45 -2.69 5.46
C GLU A 19 -27.43 -3.62 6.11
N GLU A 20 -26.75 -4.47 5.33
CA GLU A 20 -25.67 -5.31 5.86
C GLU A 20 -24.34 -4.55 6.00
N LYS A 21 -24.19 -3.44 5.26
CA LYS A 21 -22.95 -2.69 5.14
C LYS A 21 -22.92 -1.49 6.09
N MET A 22 -24.05 -0.86 6.35
CA MET A 22 -24.15 0.36 7.14
C MET A 22 -25.12 0.17 8.29
N ASP A 23 -24.73 0.64 9.46
CA ASP A 23 -25.55 0.55 10.67
C ASP A 23 -25.36 1.80 11.54
N PHE A 24 -26.35 2.12 12.36
CA PHE A 24 -26.28 3.25 13.28
C PHE A 24 -25.68 2.80 14.60
N GLN A 25 -24.57 3.42 15.01
CA GLN A 25 -23.97 3.21 16.33
C GLN A 25 -24.68 4.04 17.40
N TYR A 26 -24.94 5.31 17.09
CA TYR A 26 -25.69 6.22 17.97
C TYR A 26 -26.85 6.82 17.18
N LYS A 27 -28.03 6.84 17.80
CA LYS A 27 -29.32 7.20 17.20
C LYS A 27 -29.95 8.34 18.02
N ASP A 28 -29.29 9.49 18.05
CA ASP A 28 -29.77 10.68 18.74
C ASP A 28 -29.82 11.87 17.76
N LEU A 29 -30.73 12.81 18.01
CA LEU A 29 -30.83 14.03 17.20
C LEU A 29 -29.62 14.96 17.40
N GLN A 30 -29.01 14.93 18.58
CA GLN A 30 -27.81 15.70 18.92
C GLN A 30 -26.53 14.94 18.56
N SER A 31 -26.58 13.61 18.56
CA SER A 31 -25.43 12.75 18.23
C SER A 31 -25.85 11.54 17.39
N CYS A 32 -25.52 11.59 16.11
CA CYS A 32 -25.76 10.49 15.18
C CYS A 32 -24.42 9.97 14.67
N SER A 33 -24.21 8.66 14.78
CA SER A 33 -22.99 7.99 14.28
C SER A 33 -23.37 6.79 13.44
N MET A 34 -22.68 6.64 12.30
CA MET A 34 -22.87 5.56 11.35
C MET A 34 -21.58 4.76 11.21
N VAL A 35 -21.72 3.43 11.25
CA VAL A 35 -20.65 2.46 11.06
C VAL A 35 -20.79 1.86 9.68
N ILE A 36 -19.69 1.83 8.93
CA ILE A 36 -19.57 1.11 7.66
C ILE A 36 -18.76 -0.15 7.95
N ARG A 37 -19.36 -1.32 7.71
CA ARG A 37 -18.78 -2.64 7.93
C ARG A 37 -18.16 -3.15 6.62
N LYS A 38 -17.09 -3.95 6.72
CA LYS A 38 -16.40 -4.58 5.58
C LYS A 38 -16.10 -3.56 4.47
N VAL A 39 -15.40 -2.49 4.83
CA VAL A 39 -15.06 -1.38 3.93
C VAL A 39 -14.18 -1.87 2.78
N THR A 40 -14.49 -1.44 1.56
CA THR A 40 -13.70 -1.71 0.34
C THR A 40 -13.24 -0.41 -0.31
N GLU A 41 -12.33 -0.49 -1.29
CA GLU A 41 -11.86 0.70 -2.03
C GLU A 41 -12.99 1.50 -2.69
N GLN A 42 -14.10 0.83 -3.05
CA GLN A 42 -15.28 1.48 -3.61
C GLN A 42 -16.03 2.37 -2.61
N ASP A 43 -15.76 2.21 -1.31
CA ASP A 43 -16.30 3.06 -0.25
C ASP A 43 -15.43 4.29 0.02
N GLU A 44 -14.27 4.41 -0.62
CA GLU A 44 -13.49 5.63 -0.51
C GLU A 44 -14.29 6.81 -1.06
N GLY A 45 -14.30 7.89 -0.29
CA GLY A 45 -15.05 9.07 -0.68
C GLY A 45 -15.38 9.97 0.49
N CYS A 46 -15.95 11.12 0.16
CA CYS A 46 -16.42 12.06 1.16
C CYS A 46 -17.91 11.87 1.42
N TYR A 47 -18.23 11.56 2.66
CA TYR A 47 -19.57 11.42 3.18
C TYR A 47 -20.03 12.73 3.81
N GLN A 48 -21.30 13.07 3.57
CA GLN A 48 -21.93 14.25 4.15
C GLN A 48 -23.02 13.80 5.12
N CYS A 49 -22.99 14.38 6.31
CA CYS A 49 -24.04 14.25 7.31
C CYS A 49 -24.83 15.57 7.35
N LEU A 50 -26.15 15.48 7.32
CA LEU A 50 -27.05 16.63 7.33
C LEU A 50 -27.92 16.57 8.58
N PHE A 51 -27.83 17.60 9.42
CA PHE A 51 -28.67 17.78 10.60
C PHE A 51 -29.67 18.89 10.34
N TYR A 52 -30.96 18.56 10.34
CA TYR A 52 -32.02 19.55 10.17
C TYR A 52 -32.47 20.07 11.54
N ILE A 53 -32.23 21.35 11.80
CA ILE A 53 -32.58 22.02 13.05
C ILE A 53 -33.56 23.14 12.73
N TYR A 54 -34.80 23.05 13.19
CA TYR A 54 -35.77 24.14 13.04
C TYR A 54 -35.60 25.16 14.17
N PRO A 55 -35.59 26.48 13.90
CA PRO A 55 -35.74 27.16 12.59
C PRO A 55 -34.43 27.42 11.85
N LEU A 56 -33.29 26.98 12.38
CA LEU A 56 -31.93 27.27 11.89
C LEU A 56 -31.59 26.71 10.49
N GLY A 57 -32.33 25.72 10.00
CA GLY A 57 -32.08 25.06 8.72
C GLY A 57 -31.17 23.83 8.85
N ALA A 58 -30.46 23.48 7.78
CA ALA A 58 -29.61 22.29 7.74
C ALA A 58 -28.15 22.61 8.06
N LEU A 59 -27.57 21.95 9.06
CA LEU A 59 -26.13 21.92 9.30
C LEU A 59 -25.51 20.75 8.52
N ILE A 60 -24.39 21.00 7.85
CA ILE A 60 -23.70 20.01 7.01
C ILE A 60 -22.34 19.70 7.62
N GLY A 61 -22.14 18.45 8.02
CA GLY A 61 -20.83 17.89 8.36
C GLY A 61 -20.27 17.10 7.17
N ARG A 62 -18.98 17.21 6.90
CA ARG A 62 -18.29 16.41 5.87
C ARG A 62 -17.16 15.62 6.50
N THR A 63 -17.12 14.33 6.22
CA THR A 63 -16.00 13.44 6.56
C THR A 63 -15.53 12.72 5.31
N CYS A 64 -14.25 12.41 5.17
CA CYS A 64 -13.73 11.68 4.03
C CYS A 64 -13.06 10.40 4.50
N LEU A 65 -13.53 9.28 3.94
CA LEU A 65 -12.98 7.96 4.16
C LEU A 65 -11.93 7.68 3.08
N ARG A 66 -10.74 7.30 3.52
CA ARG A 66 -9.67 6.83 2.65
C ARG A 66 -9.04 5.61 3.28
N LEU A 67 -8.95 4.53 2.53
CA LEU A 67 -8.24 3.34 2.91
C LEU A 67 -6.76 3.57 2.56
N SER A 68 -5.94 3.68 3.59
CA SER A 68 -4.52 3.39 3.43
C SER A 68 -4.42 1.87 3.36
N GLY A 69 -4.07 1.32 2.19
CA GLY A 69 -3.62 -0.07 2.12
C GLY A 69 -2.52 -0.26 3.16
N GLU A 70 -2.53 -1.38 3.89
CA GLU A 70 -1.34 -1.77 4.63
C GLU A 70 -0.24 -1.92 3.58
N ASP A 71 0.71 -0.98 3.57
CA ASP A 71 1.86 -1.07 2.68
C ASP A 71 2.57 -2.38 3.01
N MET A 72 2.47 -3.37 2.13
CA MET A 72 3.26 -4.58 2.25
C MET A 72 4.72 -4.17 2.15
N LEU A 73 5.48 -4.54 3.18
CA LEU A 73 6.89 -4.25 3.29
C LEU A 73 7.68 -5.44 2.74
N TRP A 74 8.35 -5.22 1.63
CA TRP A 74 9.17 -6.21 0.95
C TRP A 74 10.65 -5.92 1.17
N ILE A 75 11.43 -6.94 1.48
CA ILE A 75 12.88 -6.83 1.50
C ILE A 75 13.40 -7.35 0.16
N VAL A 76 13.92 -6.43 -0.66
CA VAL A 76 14.49 -6.76 -1.96
C VAL A 76 16.01 -6.77 -1.84
N SER A 77 16.62 -7.85 -2.29
CA SER A 77 18.08 -8.00 -2.33
C SER A 77 18.53 -8.28 -3.75
N CYS A 78 19.50 -7.53 -4.24
CA CYS A 78 20.19 -7.82 -5.49
C CYS A 78 21.67 -8.08 -5.24
N SER A 79 22.19 -9.18 -5.80
CA SER A 79 23.58 -9.59 -5.66
C SER A 79 24.21 -9.86 -7.01
N ALA A 80 25.44 -9.36 -7.21
CA ALA A 80 26.24 -9.60 -8.40
C ALA A 80 27.68 -9.93 -8.02
N THR A 81 28.29 -10.88 -8.71
CA THR A 81 29.71 -11.24 -8.54
C THR A 81 30.45 -11.03 -9.85
N GLY A 82 31.59 -10.36 -9.80
CA GLY A 82 32.36 -10.08 -11.01
C GLY A 82 33.81 -9.70 -10.76
N ARG A 83 34.57 -9.65 -11.85
CA ARG A 83 35.95 -9.15 -11.88
C ARG A 83 36.13 -8.25 -13.12
N PRO A 84 36.32 -6.92 -12.98
CA PRO A 84 36.44 -6.15 -11.74
C PRO A 84 35.11 -6.03 -10.96
N ALA A 85 35.15 -5.41 -9.78
CA ALA A 85 33.99 -5.29 -8.90
C ALA A 85 32.77 -4.65 -9.62
N PRO A 86 31.60 -5.31 -9.65
CA PRO A 86 30.41 -4.76 -10.30
C PRO A 86 29.76 -3.66 -9.47
N THR A 87 29.06 -2.75 -10.14
CA THR A 87 28.16 -1.76 -9.51
C THR A 87 26.74 -2.27 -9.59
N VAL A 88 26.00 -2.22 -8.48
CA VAL A 88 24.62 -2.74 -8.37
C VAL A 88 23.67 -1.61 -8.00
N THR A 89 22.65 -1.40 -8.82
CA THR A 89 21.62 -0.36 -8.64
C THR A 89 20.23 -0.96 -8.71
N LEU A 90 19.42 -0.75 -7.68
CA LEU A 90 18.00 -1.11 -7.64
C LEU A 90 17.18 0.05 -8.17
N THR A 91 16.22 -0.25 -9.05
CA THR A 91 15.31 0.72 -9.66
C THR A 91 13.87 0.33 -9.37
N ALA A 92 13.05 1.32 -9.03
CA ALA A 92 11.62 1.18 -8.77
C ALA A 92 10.89 2.19 -9.66
N PRO A 93 10.45 1.80 -10.87
CA PRO A 93 10.00 2.75 -11.89
C PRO A 93 8.63 3.41 -11.64
N GLN A 94 7.83 2.96 -10.65
CA GLN A 94 6.49 3.54 -10.39
C GLN A 94 6.50 4.63 -9.30
N GLN A 95 5.63 5.63 -9.49
CA GLN A 95 5.58 6.89 -8.70
C GLN A 95 5.09 6.73 -7.25
N ASN A 96 4.47 5.59 -6.90
CA ASN A 96 3.97 5.30 -5.54
C ASN A 96 4.90 4.37 -4.75
N LEU A 97 6.18 4.30 -5.13
CA LEU A 97 7.15 3.42 -4.51
C LEU A 97 8.15 4.23 -3.68
N SER A 98 8.41 3.78 -2.47
CA SER A 98 9.53 4.26 -1.69
C SER A 98 10.50 3.10 -1.43
N LEU A 99 11.75 3.30 -1.87
CA LEU A 99 12.86 2.47 -1.44
C LEU A 99 13.48 3.16 -0.23
N SER A 100 13.45 2.50 0.91
CA SER A 100 14.08 2.97 2.14
C SER A 100 15.14 1.99 2.62
N LEU A 101 15.99 2.45 3.55
CA LEU A 101 17.02 1.62 4.19
C LEU A 101 17.98 0.93 3.18
N TYR A 102 18.49 1.71 2.24
CA TYR A 102 19.36 1.25 1.16
C TYR A 102 20.75 0.88 1.68
N ASN A 103 21.07 -0.41 1.74
CA ASN A 103 22.33 -0.93 2.27
C ASN A 103 23.08 -1.74 1.21
N THR A 104 24.33 -1.37 0.95
CA THR A 104 25.22 -2.08 0.02
C THR A 104 26.42 -2.67 0.76
N THR A 105 26.61 -3.98 0.65
CA THR A 105 27.77 -4.71 1.18
C THR A 105 28.63 -5.25 0.05
N ARG A 106 29.95 -5.30 0.27
CA ARG A 106 30.92 -5.83 -0.70
C ARG A 106 31.80 -6.88 -0.03
N VAL A 107 31.98 -8.02 -0.68
CA VAL A 107 32.81 -9.13 -0.21
C VAL A 107 33.83 -9.49 -1.28
N SER A 108 35.11 -9.46 -0.94
CA SER A 108 36.20 -9.97 -1.77
C SER A 108 36.37 -11.47 -1.55
N ASN A 109 36.21 -12.26 -2.61
CA ASN A 109 36.33 -13.71 -2.55
C ASN A 109 37.78 -14.17 -2.76
N SER A 110 38.13 -15.34 -2.23
CA SER A 110 39.46 -15.94 -2.36
C SER A 110 39.85 -16.25 -3.81
N ASN A 111 38.86 -16.48 -4.68
CA ASN A 111 39.04 -16.66 -6.13
C ASN A 111 39.34 -15.34 -6.88
N GLY A 112 39.48 -14.21 -6.18
CA GLY A 112 39.82 -12.91 -6.76
C GLY A 112 38.64 -12.16 -7.39
N THR A 113 37.42 -12.66 -7.27
CA THR A 113 36.18 -11.95 -7.64
C THR A 113 35.67 -11.08 -6.49
N VAL A 114 34.80 -10.11 -6.79
CA VAL A 114 34.12 -9.30 -5.78
C VAL A 114 32.62 -9.49 -5.93
N THR A 115 31.95 -9.84 -4.83
CA THR A 115 30.50 -9.90 -4.74
C THR A 115 29.98 -8.61 -4.12
N VAL A 116 29.02 -7.97 -4.78
CA VAL A 116 28.32 -6.79 -4.30
C VAL A 116 26.86 -7.15 -4.09
N THR A 117 26.33 -6.87 -2.90
CA THR A 117 24.94 -7.12 -2.55
C THR A 117 24.32 -5.81 -2.07
N THR A 118 23.22 -5.42 -2.71
CA THR A 118 22.42 -4.25 -2.35
C THR A 118 21.07 -4.72 -1.83
N THR A 119 20.65 -4.19 -0.70
CA THR A 119 19.36 -4.50 -0.06
C THR A 119 18.59 -3.21 0.14
N ALA A 120 17.27 -3.27 -0.04
CA ALA A 120 16.38 -2.16 0.21
C ALA A 120 15.01 -2.65 0.71
N LEU A 121 14.35 -1.80 1.48
CA LEU A 121 12.98 -2.00 1.92
C LEU A 121 12.04 -1.30 0.94
N LEU A 122 11.13 -2.05 0.34
CA LEU A 122 10.15 -1.58 -0.63
C LEU A 122 8.77 -1.56 0.03
N SER A 123 8.13 -0.39 0.00
CA SER A 123 6.71 -0.23 0.30
C SER A 123 5.92 -0.22 -1.01
N ALA A 124 4.99 -1.16 -1.18
CA ALA A 124 4.13 -1.22 -2.35
C ALA A 124 2.69 -1.58 -1.97
N SER A 125 1.74 -0.82 -2.51
CA SER A 125 0.30 -1.02 -2.31
C SER A 125 -0.34 -1.92 -3.38
N SER A 126 0.39 -2.28 -4.44
CA SER A 126 -0.07 -3.12 -5.54
C SER A 126 1.08 -3.93 -6.12
N SER A 127 0.79 -4.84 -7.07
CA SER A 127 1.84 -5.61 -7.74
C SER A 127 2.76 -4.69 -8.53
N THR A 128 4.06 -4.77 -8.27
CA THR A 128 5.04 -3.81 -8.76
C THR A 128 6.24 -4.51 -9.38
N GLN A 129 6.80 -3.91 -10.43
CA GLN A 129 8.07 -4.35 -10.99
C GLN A 129 9.24 -3.64 -10.30
N VAL A 130 10.24 -4.40 -9.88
CA VAL A 130 11.51 -3.91 -9.34
C VAL A 130 12.62 -4.34 -10.27
N GLY A 131 13.48 -3.40 -10.64
CA GLY A 131 14.66 -3.66 -11.44
C GLY A 131 15.91 -3.75 -10.58
N CYS A 132 16.82 -4.63 -10.98
CA CYS A 132 18.20 -4.58 -10.58
C CYS A 132 19.08 -4.46 -11.82
N SER A 133 19.83 -3.36 -11.91
CA SER A 133 20.83 -3.14 -12.94
C SER A 133 22.23 -3.34 -12.36
N VAL A 134 23.07 -4.01 -13.14
CA VAL A 134 24.46 -4.32 -12.82
C VAL A 134 25.34 -3.81 -13.93
N SER A 135 26.33 -2.99 -13.59
CA SER A 135 27.29 -2.45 -14.54
C SER A 135 28.72 -2.75 -14.13
N VAL A 136 29.57 -2.98 -15.12
CA VAL A 136 31.01 -3.15 -14.97
C VAL A 136 31.66 -2.18 -15.96
N LEU A 137 32.74 -1.51 -15.56
CA LEU A 137 33.44 -0.50 -16.38
C LEU A 137 33.80 -0.97 -17.80
N SER A 138 33.89 -2.29 -18.00
CA SER A 138 34.37 -2.94 -19.22
C SER A 138 33.26 -3.58 -20.07
N ALA A 139 31.99 -3.51 -19.66
CA ALA A 139 30.89 -4.23 -20.32
C ALA A 139 29.57 -3.45 -20.29
N ALA A 140 28.66 -3.82 -21.20
CA ALA A 140 27.31 -3.28 -21.21
C ALA A 140 26.57 -3.61 -19.90
N PRO A 141 25.75 -2.70 -19.36
CA PRO A 141 24.93 -2.98 -18.19
C PRO A 141 23.96 -4.13 -18.46
N ARG A 142 23.75 -4.98 -17.45
CA ARG A 142 22.72 -6.03 -17.44
C ARG A 142 21.61 -5.64 -16.48
N GLU A 143 20.37 -5.93 -16.82
CA GLU A 143 19.22 -5.63 -15.98
C GLU A 143 18.35 -6.87 -15.79
N LEU A 144 17.87 -7.08 -14.56
CA LEU A 144 16.91 -8.11 -14.22
C LEU A 144 15.69 -7.45 -13.58
N LEU A 145 14.53 -7.71 -14.15
CA LEU A 145 13.25 -7.19 -13.68
C LEU A 145 12.49 -8.31 -12.99
N LEU A 146 11.89 -8.01 -11.85
CA LEU A 146 11.06 -8.97 -11.12
C LEU A 146 9.79 -8.31 -10.63
N THR A 147 8.68 -9.05 -10.69
CA THR A 147 7.39 -8.58 -10.20
C THR A 147 7.17 -9.04 -8.77
N VAL A 148 7.01 -8.07 -7.88
CA VAL A 148 6.64 -8.25 -6.49
C VAL A 148 5.10 -8.23 -6.40
N PRO A 149 4.46 -9.27 -5.85
CA PRO A 149 3.01 -9.31 -5.66
C PRO A 149 2.49 -8.13 -4.82
N GLY A 150 1.25 -7.71 -5.09
CA GLY A 150 0.56 -6.79 -4.19
C GLY A 150 -0.02 -7.51 -2.96
N PRO A 151 -0.56 -6.77 -1.98
CA PRO A 151 -1.36 -7.34 -0.89
C PRO A 151 -2.48 -8.25 -1.44
N SER A 152 -2.49 -9.53 -1.06
CA SER A 152 -3.64 -10.40 -1.28
C SER A 152 -4.65 -10.17 -0.14
N HIS A 153 -5.94 -10.08 -0.47
CA HIS A 153 -7.04 -9.88 0.50
C HIS A 153 -7.22 -11.02 1.54
N THR A 154 -6.35 -12.02 1.52
CA THR A 154 -6.25 -13.03 2.56
C THR A 154 -5.52 -12.41 3.74
N SER A 155 -6.25 -12.14 4.82
CA SER A 155 -5.72 -11.77 6.14
C SER A 155 -4.60 -12.73 6.55
N ASP A 156 -3.37 -12.41 6.17
CA ASP A 156 -2.19 -13.12 6.64
C ASP A 156 -1.22 -12.12 7.25
N HIS A 157 -0.74 -12.53 8.41
CA HIS A 157 -0.28 -11.65 9.46
C HIS A 157 1.13 -11.15 9.13
N GLY A 158 1.28 -9.92 8.61
CA GLY A 158 2.52 -9.13 8.63
C GLY A 158 3.82 -9.88 8.32
N GLU A 159 3.83 -10.78 7.33
CA GLU A 159 5.04 -11.50 6.95
C GLU A 159 5.94 -10.60 6.10
N LYS A 160 7.19 -10.42 6.54
CA LYS A 160 8.23 -9.77 5.71
C LYS A 160 8.59 -10.72 4.59
N LEU A 161 8.18 -10.40 3.38
CA LEU A 161 8.46 -11.21 2.21
C LEU A 161 9.83 -10.82 1.62
N PHE A 162 10.67 -11.83 1.39
CA PHE A 162 12.04 -11.67 0.91
C PHE A 162 12.14 -12.05 -0.56
N GLN A 163 12.68 -11.14 -1.36
CA GLN A 163 12.86 -11.35 -2.78
C GLN A 163 14.31 -11.13 -3.19
N ARG A 164 14.92 -12.12 -3.88
CA ARG A 164 16.34 -12.10 -4.22
C ARG A 164 16.58 -12.17 -5.72
N LEU A 165 17.32 -11.20 -6.25
CA LEU A 165 17.84 -11.16 -7.60
C LEU A 165 19.34 -11.49 -7.56
N THR A 166 19.79 -12.48 -8.33
CA THR A 166 21.21 -12.89 -8.34
C THR A 166 21.74 -12.97 -9.76
N PHE A 167 22.83 -12.26 -10.01
CA PHE A 167 23.63 -12.38 -11.23
C PHE A 167 24.83 -13.29 -10.95
N ILE A 168 24.91 -14.38 -11.69
CA ILE A 168 26.05 -15.29 -11.72
C ILE A 168 26.60 -15.20 -13.15
N ASP A 169 27.87 -14.83 -13.28
CA ASP A 169 28.64 -14.95 -14.52
C ASP A 169 29.38 -16.28 -14.53
#